data_AF-A0A9N8ECH8-F1
#
_entry.id   AF-A0A9N8ECH8-F1
#
_cell.length_a   1.000
_cell.length_b   1.000
_cell.length_c   1.000
_cell.angle_alpha   90.00
_cell.angle_beta   90.00
_cell.angle_gamma   90.00
#
_symmetry.space_group_name_H-M   'P 1'
#
loop_
_entity.id
_entity.type
_entity.pdbx_description
1 polymer ?
#
loop_
_entity_poly.entity_id
_entity_poly.type
_entity_poly.pdbx_seq_one_letter_code
_entity_poly.pdbx_strand_id
1 'polypeptide(L)'
;MWRQWVLRASIALVVVCGVWKNLQWNSFGFRDLWPIEALIEKNLTDGSTPENFYSKNTRLPIFDIISVGSLKRTEYQKAQKETFGSHPSVRRFFQITEKDDFDQGPKQCTDLLTWNDVRAISGFCGGLRKEIQNKHRLLYDLKVKYAKPEWLQRTKTDPVAWICAQKRPMAGLWKALQAYNKTDPPELPDFLIIMDDDTYYNMEAVAQGLDSLQTQVLETQGDDSIVVSGCVVRGRLKRFKWTFPFGGWGTIFSKNALKSILEPLVCSNIAVDGEPDLEMSSRDSTSLSARFCPKLMKDRLGELQYFRDGMSLIDVMHTYVAKEPYVDHANWTLGFCLHSDWVWGYMVNYYNISVAMGRRNKDLIVDRLGAYNQSEINPPYSEAVLQLRRQCDFDSNQNCTQKAHMCHYVTPRHMRLLANSNG
;
A
#
# COMPACT_ATOMS: atom_id res chain seq x y z
N MET A 1 29.59 28.52 34.93
CA MET A 1 28.34 29.34 34.83
C MET A 1 27.93 29.38 33.37
N TRP A 2 26.66 29.09 33.07
CA TRP A 2 26.04 28.88 31.73
C TRP A 2 25.78 27.41 31.34
N ARG A 3 24.83 26.81 32.07
CA ARG A 3 23.87 25.81 31.62
C ARG A 3 22.55 26.17 32.29
N GLN A 4 21.49 26.44 31.54
CA GLN A 4 20.04 26.42 31.89
C GLN A 4 19.29 27.52 31.12
N TRP A 5 18.82 27.20 29.91
CA TRP A 5 17.69 27.89 29.26
C TRP A 5 17.01 26.90 28.31
N VAL A 6 16.36 25.88 28.90
CA VAL A 6 15.28 25.09 28.29
C VAL A 6 14.26 24.85 29.40
N LEU A 7 12.97 24.95 29.06
CA LEU A 7 11.76 24.96 29.91
C LEU A 7 11.34 26.34 30.45
N ARG A 8 10.36 26.96 29.78
CA ARG A 8 9.05 27.44 30.33
C ARG A 8 8.43 28.52 29.44
N ALA A 9 7.41 28.15 28.67
CA ALA A 9 6.28 28.98 28.25
C ALA A 9 5.21 28.03 27.66
N SER A 10 4.38 27.39 28.50
CA SER A 10 2.99 27.80 28.86
C SER A 10 2.04 27.57 27.67
N ILE A 11 1.10 26.60 27.67
CA ILE A 11 0.01 26.31 28.63
C ILE A 11 -0.67 27.59 29.10
N ALA A 12 -1.69 28.04 28.36
CA ALA A 12 -2.88 28.74 28.85
C ALA A 12 -3.94 28.82 27.73
N LEU A 13 -5.23 28.75 28.12
CA LEU A 13 -6.47 28.71 27.31
C LEU A 13 -6.74 27.35 26.63
N VAL A 14 -7.76 26.57 26.95
CA VAL A 14 -9.14 26.90 27.34
C VAL A 14 -9.68 25.86 28.33
N VAL A 15 -9.99 26.31 29.54
CA VAL A 15 -11.04 25.75 30.40
C VAL A 15 -12.31 26.53 30.04
N VAL A 16 -13.37 25.87 29.59
CA VAL A 16 -14.78 26.12 29.96
C VAL A 16 -15.63 25.02 29.31
N CYS A 17 -16.57 24.48 30.10
CA CYS A 17 -17.61 23.47 29.83
C CYS A 17 -17.25 22.01 30.15
N GLY A 18 -17.37 21.71 31.45
CA GLY A 18 -17.62 20.37 31.95
C GLY A 18 -19.12 20.02 32.01
N VAL A 19 -19.34 18.76 32.40
CA VAL A 19 -20.58 18.13 32.91
C VAL A 19 -21.55 17.58 31.84
N TRP A 20 -21.45 16.27 31.58
CA TRP A 20 -22.46 15.28 32.02
C TRP A 20 -21.84 13.88 32.00
N LYS A 21 -21.82 13.23 33.18
CA LYS A 21 -21.51 11.82 33.40
C LYS A 21 -22.82 11.03 33.42
N ASN A 22 -22.68 9.71 33.21
CA ASN A 22 -23.63 8.63 33.47
C ASN A 22 -24.54 8.22 32.30
N LEU A 23 -24.17 7.13 31.65
CA LEU A 23 -25.08 6.04 31.32
C LEU A 23 -24.28 4.73 31.36
N GLN A 24 -24.62 3.91 32.35
CA GLN A 24 -24.18 2.53 32.50
C GLN A 24 -24.53 1.75 31.23
N TRP A 25 -23.55 1.05 30.66
CA TRP A 25 -23.83 -0.03 29.72
C TRP A 25 -23.56 -1.35 30.41
N ASN A 26 -24.66 -2.06 30.64
CA ASN A 26 -24.70 -3.41 31.14
C ASN A 26 -23.89 -4.35 30.25
N SER A 27 -23.20 -5.25 30.95
CA SER A 27 -22.65 -6.51 30.49
C SER A 27 -23.48 -7.19 29.40
N PHE A 28 -22.89 -7.36 28.22
CA PHE A 28 -23.26 -8.40 27.27
C PHE A 28 -22.04 -9.28 27.04
N GLY A 29 -22.24 -10.58 27.29
CA GLY A 29 -21.19 -11.59 27.32
C GLY A 29 -20.47 -11.72 25.98
N PHE A 30 -19.16 -11.52 26.03
CA PHE A 30 -18.23 -11.99 25.00
C PHE A 30 -17.96 -13.48 25.23
N ARG A 31 -18.78 -14.32 24.62
CA ARG A 31 -18.38 -15.68 24.25
C ARG A 31 -18.74 -15.84 22.77
N ASP A 32 -17.83 -16.44 22.01
CA ASP A 32 -17.96 -16.83 20.59
C ASP A 32 -17.47 -15.82 19.53
N LEU A 33 -16.20 -15.41 19.63
CA LEU A 33 -15.41 -14.91 18.49
C LEU A 33 -13.94 -15.39 18.63
N TRP A 34 -13.68 -16.68 18.42
CA TRP A 34 -12.33 -17.22 18.32
C TRP A 34 -12.32 -18.38 17.32
N PRO A 35 -11.58 -18.25 16.19
CA PRO A 35 -10.45 -19.17 16.04
C PRO A 35 -9.17 -18.58 15.39
N ILE A 36 -9.19 -17.39 14.78
CA ILE A 36 -8.05 -16.92 13.97
C ILE A 36 -6.96 -16.22 14.82
N GLU A 37 -7.33 -15.48 15.87
CA GLU A 37 -6.37 -14.70 16.66
C GLU A 37 -5.49 -15.58 17.59
N ALA A 38 -5.99 -16.70 18.14
CA ALA A 38 -5.20 -17.59 19.02
C ALA A 38 -4.22 -18.53 18.29
N LEU A 39 -4.45 -18.80 17.00
CA LEU A 39 -3.59 -19.70 16.22
C LEU A 39 -2.33 -18.99 15.69
N ILE A 40 -2.38 -17.67 15.49
CA ILE A 40 -1.25 -16.90 14.97
C ILE A 40 -0.24 -16.54 16.08
N GLU A 41 -0.68 -16.35 17.33
CA GLU A 41 0.24 -16.11 18.45
C GLU A 41 1.16 -17.30 18.74
N LYS A 42 0.72 -18.53 18.46
CA LYS A 42 1.47 -19.74 18.82
C LYS A 42 2.66 -20.03 17.88
N ASN A 43 2.64 -19.56 16.63
CA ASN A 43 3.69 -19.85 15.65
C ASN A 43 4.69 -18.70 15.43
N LEU A 44 4.45 -17.50 15.98
CA LEU A 44 5.30 -16.31 15.75
C LEU A 44 6.01 -15.79 17.01
N THR A 45 5.79 -16.40 18.18
CA THR A 45 6.38 -15.97 19.46
C THR A 45 7.54 -16.84 19.92
N ASP A 46 7.85 -17.94 19.24
CA ASP A 46 9.02 -18.74 19.58
C ASP A 46 10.27 -18.04 19.05
N GLY A 47 10.91 -17.26 19.92
CA GLY A 47 12.16 -16.52 19.68
C GLY A 47 13.38 -17.41 19.44
N SER A 48 13.17 -18.62 18.94
CA SER A 48 14.22 -19.45 18.33
C SER A 48 14.86 -18.67 17.18
N THR A 49 16.18 -18.56 17.22
CA THR A 49 16.97 -18.02 16.11
C THR A 49 16.65 -18.82 14.85
N PRO A 50 16.62 -18.19 13.66
CA PRO A 50 16.39 -18.87 12.39
C PRO A 50 17.65 -19.67 11.98
N GLU A 51 18.13 -20.56 12.84
CA GLU A 51 19.17 -21.51 12.50
C GLU A 51 18.53 -22.81 12.03
N ASN A 52 18.65 -23.06 10.73
CA ASN A 52 18.58 -24.39 10.10
C ASN A 52 17.22 -25.10 10.02
N PHE A 53 16.15 -24.38 9.67
CA PHE A 53 14.88 -25.00 9.23
C PHE A 53 14.66 -25.03 7.71
N TYR A 54 15.70 -24.81 6.90
CA TYR A 54 15.66 -25.27 5.52
C TYR A 54 15.80 -26.80 5.50
N SER A 55 14.66 -27.49 5.60
CA SER A 55 14.52 -28.83 5.04
C SER A 55 15.14 -28.82 3.65
N LYS A 56 16.06 -29.75 3.37
CA LYS A 56 16.84 -29.83 2.12
C LYS A 56 16.01 -29.89 0.82
N ASN A 57 14.68 -29.86 0.88
CA ASN A 57 13.77 -30.02 -0.25
C ASN A 57 12.72 -28.91 -0.44
N THR A 58 12.67 -27.83 0.36
CA THR A 58 11.75 -26.72 0.06
C THR A 58 12.42 -25.70 -0.86
N ARG A 59 11.83 -25.49 -2.05
CA ARG A 59 12.26 -24.45 -2.99
C ARG A 59 12.10 -23.09 -2.32
N LEU A 60 13.14 -22.26 -2.37
CA LEU A 60 13.07 -20.86 -1.96
C LEU A 60 12.01 -20.11 -2.80
N PRO A 61 11.09 -19.33 -2.18
CA PRO A 61 10.16 -18.50 -2.93
C PRO A 61 10.92 -17.52 -3.82
N ILE A 62 10.41 -17.27 -5.03
CA ILE A 62 10.98 -16.30 -5.96
C ILE A 62 10.35 -14.93 -5.73
N PHE A 63 11.21 -13.93 -5.53
CA PHE A 63 10.84 -12.54 -5.38
C PHE A 63 11.27 -11.74 -6.59
N ASP A 64 10.41 -10.81 -7.01
CA ASP A 64 10.86 -9.63 -7.73
C ASP A 64 10.62 -8.40 -6.86
N ILE A 65 11.47 -7.37 -7.03
CA ILE A 65 11.47 -6.18 -6.20
C ILE A 65 11.37 -4.93 -7.08
N ILE A 66 10.44 -4.05 -6.76
CA ILE A 66 10.34 -2.68 -7.26
C ILE A 66 10.79 -1.75 -6.15
N SER A 67 11.95 -1.13 -6.35
CA SER A 67 12.45 -0.06 -5.50
C SER A 67 12.08 1.29 -6.12
N VAL A 68 11.31 2.10 -5.41
CA VAL A 68 10.90 3.44 -5.80
C VAL A 68 11.83 4.44 -5.12
N GLY A 69 12.65 5.11 -5.92
CA GLY A 69 13.66 6.04 -5.41
C GLY A 69 13.75 7.33 -6.21
N SER A 70 14.89 8.00 -6.06
CA SER A 70 15.18 9.25 -6.76
C SER A 70 16.60 9.26 -7.35
N LEU A 71 16.73 9.88 -8.53
CA LEU A 71 18.00 10.19 -9.20
C LEU A 71 18.92 11.04 -8.33
N LYS A 72 18.39 11.79 -7.35
CA LYS A 72 19.19 12.59 -6.42
C LYS A 72 19.82 11.77 -5.29
N ARG A 73 19.41 10.51 -5.09
CA ARG A 73 19.88 9.63 -3.99
C ARG A 73 20.10 8.17 -4.41
N THR A 74 20.67 7.97 -5.60
CA THR A 74 20.87 6.64 -6.21
C THR A 74 21.62 5.62 -5.33
N GLU A 75 22.41 6.08 -4.36
CA GLU A 75 23.14 5.25 -3.41
C GLU A 75 22.24 4.37 -2.54
N TYR A 76 20.98 4.78 -2.33
CA TYR A 76 19.97 4.01 -1.60
C TYR A 76 19.58 2.75 -2.37
N GLN A 77 19.11 2.90 -3.61
CA GLN A 77 18.76 1.76 -4.47
C GLN A 77 19.96 0.88 -4.80
N LYS A 78 21.17 1.47 -4.89
CA LYS A 78 22.41 0.72 -5.03
C LYS A 78 22.66 -0.17 -3.80
N ALA A 79 22.54 0.37 -2.58
CA ALA A 79 22.69 -0.41 -1.37
C ALA A 79 21.64 -1.51 -1.24
N GLN A 80 20.37 -1.24 -1.59
CA GLN A 80 19.32 -2.27 -1.61
C GLN A 80 19.69 -3.42 -2.57
N LYS A 81 20.15 -3.10 -3.79
CA LYS A 81 20.57 -4.09 -4.78
C LYS A 81 21.81 -4.91 -4.35
N GLU A 82 22.78 -4.26 -3.71
CA GLU A 82 24.02 -4.89 -3.20
C GLU A 82 23.80 -5.77 -1.96
N THR A 83 22.68 -5.59 -1.26
CA THR A 83 22.39 -6.29 0.00
C THR A 83 21.31 -7.34 -0.21
N PHE A 84 20.07 -7.03 0.14
CA PHE A 84 18.97 -7.98 0.04
C PHE A 84 18.51 -8.22 -1.41
N GLY A 85 18.73 -7.25 -2.30
CA GLY A 85 18.42 -7.38 -3.72
C GLY A 85 19.31 -8.37 -4.48
N SER A 86 20.43 -8.79 -3.88
CA SER A 86 21.31 -9.85 -4.41
C SER A 86 21.07 -11.23 -3.76
N HIS A 87 20.09 -11.33 -2.85
CA HIS A 87 19.75 -12.61 -2.22
C HIS A 87 19.28 -13.64 -3.27
N PRO A 88 19.60 -14.95 -3.16
CA PRO A 88 19.27 -15.96 -4.18
C PRO A 88 17.78 -16.08 -4.54
N SER A 89 16.89 -15.74 -3.61
CA SER A 89 15.45 -15.68 -3.85
C SER A 89 15.01 -14.51 -4.73
N VAL A 90 15.83 -13.47 -4.91
CA VAL A 90 15.48 -12.29 -5.71
C VAL A 90 15.90 -12.49 -7.16
N ARG A 91 14.92 -12.65 -8.05
CA ARG A 91 15.15 -12.86 -9.48
C ARG A 91 15.32 -11.54 -10.23
N ARG A 92 14.45 -10.55 -10.01
CA ARG A 92 14.55 -9.23 -10.65
C ARG A 92 14.49 -8.10 -9.62
N PHE A 93 15.32 -7.08 -9.85
CA PHE A 93 15.35 -5.84 -9.07
C PHE A 93 15.14 -4.64 -10.01
N PHE A 94 13.92 -4.10 -10.00
CA PHE A 94 13.52 -2.93 -10.78
C PHE A 94 13.84 -1.65 -9.99
N GLN A 95 14.74 -0.84 -10.53
CA GLN A 95 15.03 0.51 -10.02
C GLN A 95 14.11 1.50 -10.74
N ILE A 96 13.20 2.11 -9.99
CA ILE A 96 12.24 3.09 -10.50
C ILE A 96 12.62 4.46 -9.96
N THR A 97 12.73 5.43 -10.85
CA THR A 97 13.18 6.81 -10.56
C THR A 97 12.34 7.82 -11.34
N GLU A 98 12.71 9.09 -11.32
CA GLU A 98 12.10 10.16 -12.13
C GLU A 98 12.13 9.83 -13.64
N LYS A 99 13.06 9.00 -14.12
CA LYS A 99 13.08 8.54 -15.53
C LYS A 99 11.86 7.71 -15.91
N ASP A 100 11.19 7.14 -14.92
CA ASP A 100 10.03 6.28 -15.09
C ASP A 100 8.71 7.02 -14.80
N ASP A 101 8.78 8.30 -14.41
CA ASP A 101 7.58 9.11 -14.16
C ASP A 101 6.78 9.28 -15.47
N PHE A 102 5.48 9.52 -15.34
CA PHE A 102 4.52 9.62 -16.45
C PHE A 102 4.72 10.84 -17.35
N ASP A 103 5.45 11.84 -16.87
CA ASP A 103 5.72 13.09 -17.56
C ASP A 103 6.88 12.91 -18.55
N GLN A 104 6.85 11.82 -19.32
CA GLN A 104 7.90 11.46 -20.29
C GLN A 104 7.83 12.38 -21.51
N GLY A 105 8.61 13.44 -21.43
CA GLY A 105 8.94 14.37 -22.50
C GLY A 105 10.26 15.06 -22.16
N PRO A 106 10.65 16.15 -22.84
CA PRO A 106 11.86 16.92 -22.50
C PRO A 106 11.81 17.59 -21.12
N LYS A 107 10.77 17.33 -20.32
CA LYS A 107 10.44 18.09 -19.13
C LYS A 107 9.95 17.17 -18.01
N GLN A 108 10.83 16.85 -17.06
CA GLN A 108 10.49 16.03 -15.90
C GLN A 108 9.65 16.84 -14.90
N CYS A 109 8.70 16.19 -14.22
CA CYS A 109 7.86 16.80 -13.18
C CYS A 109 8.68 17.65 -12.19
N THR A 110 9.78 17.09 -11.70
CA THR A 110 10.63 17.74 -10.69
C THR A 110 11.38 18.97 -11.19
N ASP A 111 11.61 19.05 -12.51
CA ASP A 111 12.39 20.12 -13.12
C ASP A 111 11.51 21.29 -13.57
N LEU A 112 10.22 21.03 -13.77
CA LEU A 112 9.27 22.04 -14.24
C LEU A 112 8.43 22.68 -13.16
N LEU A 113 8.03 21.89 -12.17
CA LEU A 113 7.11 22.39 -11.17
C LEU A 113 7.84 23.32 -10.23
N THR A 114 7.23 24.46 -9.99
CA THR A 114 7.63 25.38 -8.94
C THR A 114 6.82 25.12 -7.67
N TRP A 115 7.20 25.79 -6.59
CA TRP A 115 6.37 25.82 -5.38
C TRP A 115 4.96 26.38 -5.64
N ASN A 116 4.80 27.30 -6.60
CA ASN A 116 3.48 27.84 -6.94
C ASN A 116 2.59 26.77 -7.57
N ASP A 117 3.16 25.92 -8.41
CA ASP A 117 2.45 24.79 -9.02
C ASP A 117 2.05 23.77 -7.96
N VAL A 118 2.94 23.45 -7.01
CA VAL A 118 2.61 22.59 -5.86
C VAL A 118 1.43 23.16 -5.07
N ARG A 119 1.41 24.47 -4.80
CA ARG A 119 0.28 25.12 -4.13
C ARG A 119 -1.02 25.02 -4.95
N ALA A 120 -0.94 25.23 -6.26
CA ALA A 120 -2.09 25.12 -7.15
C ALA A 120 -2.66 23.69 -7.20
N ILE A 121 -1.80 22.68 -7.35
CA ILE A 121 -2.15 21.25 -7.34
C ILE A 121 -2.81 20.88 -6.01
N SER A 122 -2.15 21.16 -4.88
CA SER A 122 -2.70 20.87 -3.56
C SER A 122 -4.01 21.62 -3.30
N GLY A 123 -4.13 22.86 -3.77
CA GLY A 123 -5.36 23.66 -3.68
C GLY A 123 -6.51 23.05 -4.49
N PHE A 124 -6.25 22.64 -5.74
CA PHE A 124 -7.21 21.95 -6.59
C PHE A 124 -7.69 20.65 -5.95
N CYS A 125 -6.76 19.83 -5.45
CA CYS A 125 -7.08 18.56 -4.83
C CYS A 125 -7.84 18.71 -3.50
N GLY A 126 -7.46 19.68 -2.67
CA GLY A 126 -8.15 20.00 -1.41
C GLY A 126 -9.50 20.70 -1.58
N GLY A 127 -9.81 21.25 -2.76
CA GLY A 127 -11.03 22.00 -3.03
C GLY A 127 -12.31 21.17 -2.98
N LEU A 128 -13.36 21.68 -2.32
CA LEU A 128 -14.67 21.02 -2.24
C LEU A 128 -15.47 21.22 -3.54
N ARG A 129 -15.30 20.33 -4.51
CA ARG A 129 -16.04 20.37 -5.79
C ARG A 129 -17.26 19.44 -5.71
N LYS A 130 -18.47 20.02 -5.71
CA LYS A 130 -19.75 19.28 -5.61
C LYS A 130 -19.93 18.25 -6.73
N GLU A 131 -19.44 18.55 -7.94
CA GLU A 131 -19.47 17.64 -9.08
C GLU A 131 -18.72 16.33 -8.77
N ILE A 132 -17.50 16.43 -8.24
CA ILE A 132 -16.70 15.27 -7.82
C ILE A 132 -17.39 14.54 -6.65
N GLN A 133 -17.97 15.28 -5.70
CA GLN A 133 -18.70 14.66 -4.58
C GLN A 133 -19.87 13.79 -5.04
N ASN A 134 -20.61 14.25 -6.06
CA ASN A 134 -21.78 13.55 -6.57
C ASN A 134 -21.40 12.36 -7.46
N LYS A 135 -20.38 12.51 -8.31
CA LYS A 135 -19.98 11.50 -9.31
C LYS A 135 -18.93 10.51 -8.77
N HIS A 136 -17.89 11.00 -8.10
CA HIS A 136 -16.73 10.22 -7.64
C HIS A 136 -16.58 10.33 -6.13
N ARG A 137 -17.60 9.83 -5.42
CA ARG A 137 -17.73 10.04 -3.97
C ARG A 137 -16.53 9.57 -3.16
N LEU A 138 -15.89 8.46 -3.55
CA LEU A 138 -14.71 7.96 -2.82
C LEU A 138 -13.49 8.85 -3.07
N LEU A 139 -13.25 9.30 -4.31
CA LEU A 139 -12.22 10.30 -4.57
C LEU A 139 -12.43 11.55 -3.72
N TYR A 140 -13.68 12.02 -3.60
CA TYR A 140 -13.99 13.15 -2.72
C TYR A 140 -13.58 12.88 -1.25
N ASP A 141 -13.92 11.71 -0.70
CA ASP A 141 -13.57 11.34 0.67
C ASP A 141 -12.06 11.14 0.89
N LEU A 142 -11.32 10.74 -0.16
CA LEU A 142 -9.87 10.54 -0.11
C LEU A 142 -9.08 11.84 -0.33
N LYS A 143 -9.50 12.68 -1.29
CA LYS A 143 -8.76 13.91 -1.65
C LYS A 143 -8.79 14.97 -0.55
N VAL A 144 -9.79 14.94 0.35
CA VAL A 144 -9.78 15.81 1.54
C VAL A 144 -8.63 15.49 2.51
N LYS A 145 -7.95 14.35 2.31
CA LYS A 145 -6.72 13.95 3.00
C LYS A 145 -5.46 14.24 2.19
N TYR A 146 -5.58 14.84 1.00
CA TYR A 146 -4.42 15.24 0.21
C TYR A 146 -3.58 16.27 0.96
N ALA A 147 -2.28 16.25 0.72
CA ALA A 147 -1.33 17.05 1.49
C ALA A 147 -1.58 18.55 1.28
N LYS A 148 -1.76 19.26 2.40
CA LYS A 148 -1.93 20.72 2.40
C LYS A 148 -0.60 21.40 2.08
N PRO A 149 -0.60 22.52 1.34
CA PRO A 149 0.65 23.21 1.02
C PRO A 149 1.44 23.62 2.27
N GLU A 150 0.78 24.14 3.30
CA GLU A 150 1.46 24.59 4.52
C GLU A 150 2.18 23.44 5.23
N TRP A 151 1.59 22.24 5.20
CA TRP A 151 2.22 21.05 5.75
C TRP A 151 3.41 20.60 4.90
N LEU A 152 3.27 20.60 3.57
CA LEU A 152 4.34 20.23 2.65
C LEU A 152 5.56 21.14 2.82
N GLN A 153 5.34 22.46 2.85
CA GLN A 153 6.40 23.44 3.02
C GLN A 153 7.16 23.27 4.35
N ARG A 154 6.45 22.89 5.41
CA ARG A 154 7.04 22.73 6.75
C ARG A 154 7.77 21.40 6.93
N THR A 155 7.29 20.33 6.29
CA THR A 155 7.72 18.95 6.64
C THR A 155 8.53 18.26 5.56
N LYS A 156 8.48 18.74 4.31
CA LYS A 156 9.21 18.15 3.19
C LYS A 156 10.35 19.06 2.78
N THR A 157 11.53 18.47 2.68
CA THR A 157 12.74 19.16 2.21
C THR A 157 12.60 19.61 0.75
N ASP A 158 11.94 18.80 -0.07
CA ASP A 158 11.61 19.09 -1.47
C ASP A 158 10.13 18.75 -1.74
N PRO A 159 9.21 19.71 -1.54
CA PRO A 159 7.78 19.50 -1.79
C PRO A 159 7.43 19.15 -3.23
N VAL A 160 8.20 19.68 -4.20
CA VAL A 160 8.01 19.41 -5.63
C VAL A 160 8.31 17.93 -5.89
N ALA A 161 9.49 17.46 -5.49
CA ALA A 161 9.86 16.06 -5.63
C ALA A 161 8.88 15.12 -4.91
N TRP A 162 8.38 15.51 -3.73
CA TRP A 162 7.43 14.71 -2.98
C TRP A 162 6.09 14.52 -3.71
N ILE A 163 5.53 15.56 -4.35
CA ILE A 163 4.29 15.43 -5.14
C ILE A 163 4.55 14.57 -6.37
N CYS A 164 5.63 14.83 -7.12
CA CYS A 164 5.97 14.05 -8.31
C CYS A 164 6.09 12.54 -8.00
N ALA A 165 6.70 12.20 -6.87
CA ALA A 165 6.88 10.82 -6.43
C ALA A 165 5.55 10.08 -6.15
N GLN A 166 4.42 10.77 -5.95
CA GLN A 166 3.13 10.10 -5.63
C GLN A 166 2.63 9.20 -6.75
N LYS A 167 2.98 9.50 -8.00
CA LYS A 167 2.58 8.69 -9.16
C LYS A 167 3.53 7.50 -9.37
N ARG A 168 4.82 7.68 -9.05
CA ARG A 168 5.92 6.76 -9.40
C ARG A 168 5.71 5.29 -9.00
N PRO A 169 5.14 4.94 -7.83
CA PRO A 169 4.89 3.54 -7.50
C PRO A 169 3.98 2.82 -8.51
N MET A 170 2.98 3.52 -9.07
CA MET A 170 2.10 2.95 -10.09
C MET A 170 2.84 2.76 -11.43
N ALA A 171 3.69 3.71 -11.83
CA ALA A 171 4.54 3.56 -13.00
C ALA A 171 5.49 2.36 -12.85
N GLY A 172 6.07 2.22 -11.67
CA GLY A 172 6.95 1.09 -11.32
C GLY A 172 6.25 -0.27 -11.42
N LEU A 173 5.05 -0.38 -10.84
CA LEU A 173 4.25 -1.60 -10.94
C LEU A 173 3.89 -1.92 -12.40
N TRP A 174 3.35 -0.95 -13.13
CA TRP A 174 3.00 -1.16 -14.54
C TRP A 174 4.23 -1.59 -15.37
N LYS A 175 5.38 -0.91 -15.22
CA LYS A 175 6.62 -1.28 -15.91
C LYS A 175 7.06 -2.73 -15.64
N ALA A 176 7.00 -3.17 -14.38
CA ALA A 176 7.34 -4.54 -14.03
C ALA A 176 6.34 -5.55 -14.62
N LEU A 177 5.04 -5.25 -14.54
CA LEU A 177 3.98 -6.11 -15.07
C LEU A 177 4.03 -6.22 -16.61
N GLN A 178 4.33 -5.14 -17.31
CA GLN A 178 4.58 -5.17 -18.75
C GLN A 178 5.82 -6.01 -19.11
N ALA A 179 6.82 -6.10 -18.22
CA ALA A 179 7.95 -7.01 -18.43
C ALA A 179 7.54 -8.48 -18.33
N TYR A 180 6.54 -8.82 -17.50
CA TYR A 180 6.02 -10.19 -17.38
C TYR A 180 5.12 -10.59 -18.56
N ASN A 181 4.36 -9.64 -19.13
CA ASN A 181 3.50 -9.91 -20.29
C ASN A 181 4.29 -10.17 -21.59
N LYS A 182 5.61 -9.95 -21.61
CA LYS A 182 6.47 -10.25 -22.77
C LYS A 182 6.80 -11.74 -22.92
N THR A 183 6.45 -12.57 -21.94
CA THR A 183 6.65 -14.02 -21.96
C THR A 183 5.31 -14.73 -22.06
N ASP A 184 5.25 -15.82 -22.82
CA ASP A 184 4.07 -16.68 -22.94
C ASP A 184 4.41 -18.11 -22.45
N PRO A 185 3.89 -18.56 -21.29
CA PRO A 185 3.01 -17.84 -20.37
C PRO A 185 3.73 -16.74 -19.55
N PRO A 186 3.01 -15.76 -18.95
CA PRO A 186 3.61 -14.73 -18.11
C PRO A 186 4.43 -15.28 -16.94
N GLU A 187 5.70 -14.90 -16.85
CA GLU A 187 6.64 -15.42 -15.86
C GLU A 187 6.57 -14.63 -14.53
N LEU A 188 5.50 -14.83 -13.75
CA LEU A 188 5.28 -14.13 -12.49
C LEU A 188 6.15 -14.65 -11.32
N PRO A 189 6.66 -13.78 -10.44
CA PRO A 189 7.33 -14.20 -9.20
C PRO A 189 6.31 -14.83 -8.23
N ASP A 190 6.79 -15.56 -7.23
CA ASP A 190 5.94 -16.02 -6.13
C ASP A 190 5.44 -14.82 -5.32
N PHE A 191 6.30 -13.80 -5.13
CA PHE A 191 5.94 -12.52 -4.54
C PHE A 191 6.59 -11.32 -5.27
N LEU A 192 5.85 -10.22 -5.41
CA LEU A 192 6.36 -8.93 -5.88
C LEU A 192 6.32 -7.92 -4.73
N ILE A 193 7.47 -7.34 -4.39
CA ILE A 193 7.59 -6.29 -3.36
C ILE A 193 7.68 -4.93 -4.05
N ILE A 194 6.90 -3.95 -3.61
CA ILE A 194 7.02 -2.54 -4.01
C ILE A 194 7.35 -1.74 -2.75
N MET A 195 8.47 -1.02 -2.73
CA MET A 195 8.92 -0.27 -1.54
C MET A 195 9.65 1.02 -1.91
N ASP A 196 9.88 1.87 -0.91
CA ASP A 196 10.75 3.04 -1.05
C ASP A 196 12.23 2.62 -1.01
N ASP A 197 13.11 3.49 -1.50
CA ASP A 197 14.56 3.24 -1.58
C ASP A 197 15.27 3.31 -0.21
N ASP A 198 14.62 3.79 0.86
CA ASP A 198 15.10 3.80 2.24
C ASP A 198 14.53 2.65 3.11
N THR A 199 14.09 1.58 2.45
CA THR A 199 13.56 0.37 3.10
C THR A 199 14.53 -0.80 2.97
N TYR A 200 14.65 -1.60 4.03
CA TYR A 200 15.48 -2.81 4.08
C TYR A 200 14.60 -4.04 4.32
N TYR A 201 14.95 -5.17 3.69
CA TYR A 201 14.29 -6.46 3.91
C TYR A 201 15.33 -7.51 4.32
N ASN A 202 15.06 -8.24 5.40
CA ASN A 202 15.73 -9.49 5.73
C ASN A 202 15.02 -10.60 4.92
N MET A 203 15.61 -11.01 3.79
CA MET A 203 14.93 -11.87 2.82
C MET A 203 14.67 -13.27 3.35
N GLU A 204 15.50 -13.79 4.23
CA GLU A 204 15.31 -15.09 4.87
C GLU A 204 14.07 -15.07 5.75
N ALA A 205 13.96 -14.08 6.65
CA ALA A 205 12.82 -13.92 7.54
C ALA A 205 11.52 -13.60 6.77
N VAL A 206 11.63 -12.79 5.71
CA VAL A 206 10.49 -12.40 4.87
C VAL A 206 9.99 -13.58 4.04
N ALA A 207 10.90 -14.36 3.43
CA ALA A 207 10.55 -15.55 2.67
C ALA A 207 9.81 -16.57 3.53
N GLN A 208 10.34 -16.89 4.71
CA GLN A 208 9.70 -17.82 5.65
C GLN A 208 8.33 -17.32 6.11
N GLY A 209 8.24 -16.03 6.48
CA GLY A 209 6.98 -15.46 6.96
C GLY A 209 5.89 -15.41 5.89
N LEU A 210 6.25 -15.13 4.63
CA LEU A 210 5.29 -15.10 3.53
C LEU A 210 4.86 -16.49 3.07
N ASP A 211 5.79 -17.45 3.02
CA ASP A 211 5.48 -18.86 2.69
C ASP A 211 4.51 -19.46 3.73
N SER A 212 4.77 -19.20 5.01
CA SER A 212 3.89 -19.59 6.12
C SER A 212 2.51 -18.96 6.00
N LEU A 213 2.45 -17.65 5.72
CA LEU A 213 1.19 -16.92 5.52
C LEU A 213 0.42 -17.46 4.32
N GLN A 214 1.10 -17.72 3.19
CA GLN A 214 0.48 -18.23 1.98
C GLN A 214 -0.14 -19.60 2.20
N THR A 215 0.60 -20.51 2.82
CA THR A 215 0.12 -21.86 3.18
C THR A 215 -1.12 -21.77 4.06
N GLN A 216 -1.06 -20.98 5.14
CA GLN A 216 -2.19 -20.79 6.05
C GLN A 216 -3.42 -20.23 5.34
N VAL A 217 -3.24 -19.21 4.50
CA VAL A 217 -4.35 -18.59 3.78
C VAL A 217 -4.97 -19.55 2.77
N LEU A 218 -4.15 -20.31 2.04
CA LEU A 218 -4.61 -21.33 1.12
C LEU A 218 -5.44 -22.40 1.83
N GLU A 219 -4.95 -22.92 2.97
CA GLU A 219 -5.66 -23.93 3.76
C GLU A 219 -6.99 -23.41 4.32
N THR A 220 -7.03 -22.16 4.75
CA THR A 220 -8.21 -21.59 5.44
C THR A 220 -9.23 -20.97 4.50
N GLN A 221 -8.83 -20.52 3.31
CA GLN A 221 -9.69 -19.78 2.37
C GLN A 221 -9.81 -20.44 0.99
N GLY A 222 -8.97 -21.43 0.66
CA GLY A 222 -8.96 -22.06 -0.66
C GLY A 222 -8.45 -21.16 -1.79
N ASP A 223 -7.92 -19.99 -1.46
CA ASP A 223 -7.39 -18.98 -2.38
C ASP A 223 -6.22 -18.29 -1.68
N ASP A 224 -5.06 -18.27 -2.32
CA ASP A 224 -3.80 -17.70 -1.83
C ASP A 224 -3.49 -16.33 -2.47
N SER A 225 -4.48 -15.68 -3.09
CA SER A 225 -4.39 -14.31 -3.57
C SER A 225 -4.22 -13.36 -2.37
N ILE A 226 -2.98 -13.09 -2.01
CA ILE A 226 -2.59 -12.28 -0.86
C ILE A 226 -1.99 -10.97 -1.34
N VAL A 227 -2.37 -9.87 -0.67
CA VAL A 227 -1.69 -8.58 -0.75
C VAL A 227 -1.52 -8.04 0.67
N VAL A 228 -0.28 -7.92 1.13
CA VAL A 228 0.05 -7.42 2.48
C VAL A 228 0.93 -6.18 2.40
N SER A 229 0.82 -5.31 3.40
CA SER A 229 1.77 -4.22 3.62
C SER A 229 2.65 -4.55 4.82
N GLY A 230 3.91 -4.12 4.78
CA GLY A 230 4.83 -4.21 5.90
C GLY A 230 4.28 -3.57 7.18
N CYS A 231 3.65 -2.41 7.01
CA CYS A 231 2.91 -1.71 8.04
C CYS A 231 1.60 -1.19 7.45
N VAL A 232 0.48 -1.32 8.16
CA VAL A 232 -0.82 -0.77 7.71
C VAL A 232 -1.30 0.38 8.58
N VAL A 233 -2.13 1.22 7.98
CA VAL A 233 -3.02 2.14 8.69
C VAL A 233 -4.44 1.61 8.55
N ARG A 234 -5.11 1.33 9.68
CA ARG A 234 -6.54 1.07 9.69
C ARG A 234 -7.28 2.33 10.09
N GLY A 235 -8.13 2.81 9.20
CA GLY A 235 -8.95 3.99 9.43
C GLY A 235 -10.42 3.72 9.17
N ARG A 236 -11.29 4.48 9.83
CA ARG A 236 -12.67 4.63 9.40
C ARG A 236 -12.77 5.83 8.47
N LEU A 237 -12.94 5.61 7.17
CA LEU A 237 -13.38 6.65 6.25
C LEU A 237 -14.90 6.74 6.32
N LYS A 238 -15.42 7.43 7.35
CA LYS A 238 -16.85 7.67 7.69
C LYS A 238 -17.79 6.43 7.63
N ARG A 239 -17.89 5.77 6.48
CA ARG A 239 -18.75 4.63 6.13
C ARG A 239 -18.00 3.35 5.76
N PHE A 240 -16.68 3.41 5.55
CA PHE A 240 -15.87 2.25 5.17
C PHE A 240 -14.76 2.04 6.20
N LYS A 241 -14.57 0.78 6.63
CA LYS A 241 -13.27 0.38 7.16
C LYS A 241 -12.32 0.35 5.98
N TRP A 242 -11.23 1.08 6.11
CA TRP A 242 -10.26 1.24 5.05
C TRP A 242 -8.89 0.93 5.60
N THR A 243 -8.21 -0.01 4.96
CA THR A 243 -6.83 -0.34 5.25
C THR A 243 -5.97 0.08 4.07
N PHE A 244 -4.95 0.88 4.33
CA PHE A 244 -4.00 1.30 3.32
C PHE A 244 -2.58 1.08 3.88
N PRO A 245 -1.58 0.86 3.01
CA PRO A 245 -0.22 0.72 3.47
C PRO A 245 0.20 2.03 4.14
N PHE A 246 0.90 1.94 5.26
CA PHE A 246 1.70 3.07 5.69
C PHE A 246 2.93 3.07 4.80
N GLY A 247 3.02 4.05 3.89
CA GLY A 247 4.02 4.10 2.83
C GLY A 247 5.45 3.84 3.30
N GLY A 248 6.29 3.40 2.36
CA GLY A 248 7.69 3.10 2.64
C GLY A 248 7.97 1.68 3.11
N TRP A 249 7.17 1.13 4.02
CA TRP A 249 7.29 -0.26 4.52
C TRP A 249 7.06 -1.36 3.49
N GLY A 250 6.62 -0.96 2.31
CA GLY A 250 6.41 -1.80 1.15
C GLY A 250 5.09 -2.56 1.14
N THR A 251 4.61 -2.81 -0.08
CA THR A 251 3.42 -3.62 -0.37
C THR A 251 3.83 -4.84 -1.17
N ILE A 252 3.34 -6.01 -0.76
CA ILE A 252 3.75 -7.32 -1.26
C ILE A 252 2.55 -8.01 -1.89
N PHE A 253 2.67 -8.38 -3.16
CA PHE A 253 1.64 -9.09 -3.92
C PHE A 253 2.08 -10.52 -4.14
N SER A 254 1.22 -11.48 -3.83
CA SER A 254 1.38 -12.88 -4.24
C SER A 254 1.19 -13.07 -5.74
N LYS A 255 1.71 -14.16 -6.29
CA LYS A 255 1.52 -14.57 -7.69
C LYS A 255 0.06 -14.52 -8.15
N ASN A 256 -0.89 -15.04 -7.37
CA ASN A 256 -2.29 -15.11 -7.80
C ASN A 256 -3.01 -13.74 -7.69
N ALA A 257 -2.58 -12.88 -6.77
CA ALA A 257 -2.97 -11.46 -6.79
C ALA A 257 -2.44 -10.74 -8.04
N LEU A 258 -1.21 -11.03 -8.48
CA LEU A 258 -0.62 -10.46 -9.70
C LEU A 258 -1.34 -10.92 -10.97
N LYS A 259 -1.69 -12.21 -11.06
CA LYS A 259 -2.53 -12.73 -12.16
C LYS A 259 -3.84 -11.95 -12.25
N SER A 260 -4.47 -11.74 -11.10
CA SER A 260 -5.77 -11.07 -11.05
C SER A 260 -5.75 -9.64 -11.57
N ILE A 261 -4.66 -8.90 -11.39
CA ILE A 261 -4.57 -7.51 -11.88
C ILE A 261 -4.08 -7.40 -13.33
N LEU A 262 -3.48 -8.47 -13.86
CA LEU A 262 -2.97 -8.57 -15.23
C LEU A 262 -4.02 -9.07 -16.22
N GLU A 263 -5.04 -9.78 -15.74
CA GLU A 263 -6.07 -10.34 -16.61
C GLU A 263 -6.85 -9.22 -17.33
N PRO A 264 -6.96 -9.28 -18.68
CA PRO A 264 -7.77 -8.34 -19.46
C PRO A 264 -9.24 -8.34 -19.04
N LEU A 265 -9.83 -7.15 -18.93
CA LEU A 265 -11.24 -6.97 -18.59
C LEU A 265 -12.08 -6.73 -19.84
N VAL A 266 -13.21 -7.41 -19.95
CA VAL A 266 -14.20 -7.19 -21.01
C VAL A 266 -15.55 -6.89 -20.34
N CYS A 267 -16.00 -5.63 -20.42
CA CYS A 267 -17.18 -5.16 -19.70
C CYS A 267 -18.38 -4.83 -20.62
N SER A 268 -18.25 -5.06 -21.94
CA SER A 268 -19.25 -4.74 -22.98
C SER A 268 -20.65 -5.32 -22.77
N ASN A 269 -20.80 -6.36 -21.93
CA ASN A 269 -22.06 -7.08 -21.72
C ASN A 269 -22.68 -6.86 -20.33
N ILE A 270 -22.21 -5.89 -19.53
CA ILE A 270 -22.72 -5.67 -18.18
C ILE A 270 -23.66 -4.47 -18.20
N ALA A 271 -24.96 -4.74 -18.04
CA ALA A 271 -26.01 -3.72 -17.99
C ALA A 271 -25.66 -2.64 -16.94
N VAL A 272 -25.72 -1.38 -17.39
CA VAL A 272 -25.27 -0.21 -16.61
C VAL A 272 -26.28 0.20 -15.55
N ASP A 273 -27.53 -0.26 -15.66
CA ASP A 273 -28.64 0.22 -14.86
C ASP A 273 -29.25 -0.90 -14.01
N GLY A 274 -28.95 -0.87 -12.72
CA GLY A 274 -29.81 -1.35 -11.63
C GLY A 274 -30.42 -2.76 -11.75
N GLU A 275 -29.83 -3.68 -10.99
CA GLU A 275 -30.13 -5.12 -10.86
C GLU A 275 -29.40 -5.99 -11.91
N PRO A 276 -28.58 -6.95 -11.46
CA PRO A 276 -28.04 -7.94 -12.39
C PRO A 276 -29.23 -8.70 -12.97
N ASP A 277 -29.38 -8.68 -14.29
CA ASP A 277 -30.25 -9.65 -14.98
C ASP A 277 -29.87 -11.04 -14.46
N LEU A 278 -30.76 -11.60 -13.64
CA LEU A 278 -30.65 -12.95 -13.05
C LEU A 278 -30.59 -14.04 -14.13
N GLU A 279 -30.74 -13.68 -15.41
CA GLU A 279 -30.60 -14.55 -16.57
C GLU A 279 -29.18 -14.63 -17.15
N MET A 280 -28.20 -13.88 -16.64
CA MET A 280 -26.78 -14.23 -16.85
C MET A 280 -26.27 -15.24 -15.80
N SER A 281 -27.21 -16.03 -15.24
CA SER A 281 -26.90 -17.23 -14.49
C SER A 281 -26.39 -18.32 -15.43
N SER A 282 -25.14 -18.74 -15.21
CA SER A 282 -24.64 -20.13 -15.37
C SER A 282 -23.37 -20.34 -16.20
N ARG A 283 -22.80 -19.36 -16.92
CA ARG A 283 -21.59 -19.66 -17.72
C ARG A 283 -20.23 -19.23 -17.21
N ASP A 284 -20.09 -18.20 -16.37
CA ASP A 284 -18.82 -17.99 -15.65
C ASP A 284 -18.90 -16.94 -14.51
N SER A 285 -19.64 -17.26 -13.44
CA SER A 285 -19.66 -16.41 -12.22
C SER A 285 -18.28 -16.36 -11.52
N THR A 286 -17.32 -17.16 -11.98
CA THR A 286 -15.93 -17.19 -11.55
C THR A 286 -15.01 -16.27 -12.35
N SER A 287 -15.44 -15.75 -13.51
CA SER A 287 -14.61 -14.88 -14.34
C SER A 287 -14.24 -13.57 -13.62
N LEU A 288 -13.01 -13.12 -13.83
CA LEU A 288 -12.50 -11.92 -13.18
C LEU A 288 -13.21 -10.65 -13.65
N SER A 289 -13.64 -10.62 -14.92
CA SER A 289 -14.48 -9.56 -15.48
C SER A 289 -15.82 -9.43 -14.72
N ALA A 290 -16.49 -10.54 -14.38
CA ALA A 290 -17.72 -10.51 -13.58
C ALA A 290 -17.50 -9.90 -12.18
N ARG A 291 -16.28 -10.01 -11.62
CA ARG A 291 -15.92 -9.41 -10.33
C ARG A 291 -15.57 -7.93 -10.43
N PHE A 292 -14.80 -7.53 -11.44
CA PHE A 292 -14.20 -6.19 -11.51
C PHE A 292 -15.07 -5.19 -12.28
N CYS A 293 -15.72 -5.60 -13.36
CA CYS A 293 -16.52 -4.68 -14.18
C CYS A 293 -17.65 -4.00 -13.41
N PRO A 294 -18.48 -4.67 -12.58
CA PRO A 294 -19.52 -3.97 -11.79
C PRO A 294 -18.97 -2.94 -10.79
N LYS A 295 -17.68 -3.03 -10.45
CA LYS A 295 -17.00 -2.07 -9.58
C LYS A 295 -16.43 -0.91 -10.39
N LEU A 296 -15.82 -1.21 -11.53
CA LEU A 296 -15.35 -0.22 -12.47
C LEU A 296 -16.48 0.70 -12.94
N MET A 297 -17.66 0.13 -13.24
CA MET A 297 -18.85 0.89 -13.66
C MET A 297 -19.38 1.86 -12.58
N LYS A 298 -19.01 1.67 -11.31
CA LYS A 298 -19.36 2.62 -10.23
C LYS A 298 -18.44 3.84 -10.19
N ASP A 299 -17.36 3.83 -10.97
CA ASP A 299 -16.50 4.97 -11.27
C ASP A 299 -16.09 5.79 -10.03
N ARG A 300 -15.58 5.09 -9.01
CA ARG A 300 -15.41 5.68 -7.66
C ARG A 300 -14.31 6.73 -7.60
N LEU A 301 -13.31 6.62 -8.47
CA LEU A 301 -12.24 7.60 -8.60
C LEU A 301 -12.35 8.45 -9.87
N GLY A 302 -13.17 8.08 -10.85
CA GLY A 302 -13.14 8.71 -12.17
C GLY A 302 -12.24 7.96 -13.15
N GLU A 303 -11.90 6.71 -12.84
CA GLU A 303 -11.08 5.84 -13.69
C GLU A 303 -11.85 5.27 -14.90
N LEU A 304 -13.18 5.22 -14.86
CA LEU A 304 -14.00 4.58 -15.90
C LEU A 304 -13.84 5.27 -17.26
N GLN A 305 -13.71 6.60 -17.28
CA GLN A 305 -13.52 7.38 -18.51
C GLN A 305 -12.23 7.00 -19.27
N TYR A 306 -11.30 6.33 -18.59
CA TYR A 306 -10.03 5.88 -19.16
C TYR A 306 -10.04 4.40 -19.55
N PHE A 307 -11.06 3.65 -19.15
CA PHE A 307 -11.19 2.24 -19.47
C PHE A 307 -11.56 2.02 -20.93
N ARG A 308 -11.00 0.94 -21.49
CA ARG A 308 -11.37 0.35 -22.77
C ARG A 308 -11.37 -1.16 -22.60
N ASP A 309 -12.30 -1.85 -23.26
CA ASP A 309 -12.31 -3.32 -23.27
C ASP A 309 -10.93 -3.86 -23.69
N GLY A 310 -10.50 -4.92 -23.01
CA GLY A 310 -9.17 -5.51 -23.14
C GLY A 310 -8.12 -4.90 -22.21
N MET A 311 -8.37 -3.77 -21.54
CA MET A 311 -7.48 -3.28 -20.50
C MET A 311 -7.54 -4.17 -19.26
N SER A 312 -6.39 -4.49 -18.68
CA SER A 312 -6.31 -5.08 -17.35
C SER A 312 -6.57 -4.03 -16.26
N LEU A 313 -6.79 -4.46 -15.01
CA LEU A 313 -6.95 -3.50 -13.89
C LEU A 313 -5.70 -2.62 -13.73
N ILE A 314 -4.49 -3.17 -13.91
CA ILE A 314 -3.29 -2.35 -13.84
C ILE A 314 -3.25 -1.30 -14.96
N ASP A 315 -3.69 -1.62 -16.19
CA ASP A 315 -3.71 -0.65 -17.29
C ASP A 315 -4.68 0.50 -17.02
N VAL A 316 -5.85 0.20 -16.45
CA VAL A 316 -6.82 1.22 -16.04
C VAL A 316 -6.23 2.14 -14.98
N MET A 317 -5.66 1.56 -13.92
CA MET A 317 -5.11 2.35 -12.81
C MET A 317 -3.87 3.15 -13.24
N HIS A 318 -3.00 2.57 -14.06
CA HIS A 318 -1.87 3.28 -14.67
C HIS A 318 -2.36 4.45 -15.50
N THR A 319 -3.36 4.25 -16.37
CA THR A 319 -3.91 5.32 -17.22
C THR A 319 -4.56 6.41 -16.38
N TYR A 320 -5.33 6.06 -15.35
CA TYR A 320 -5.91 7.03 -14.40
C TYR A 320 -4.84 7.91 -13.74
N VAL A 321 -3.72 7.33 -13.30
CA VAL A 321 -2.61 8.08 -12.70
C VAL A 321 -1.87 8.94 -13.73
N ALA A 322 -1.72 8.43 -14.96
CA ALA A 322 -0.94 9.04 -16.04
C ALA A 322 -1.64 10.21 -16.74
N LYS A 323 -2.95 10.10 -16.96
CA LYS A 323 -3.64 10.85 -18.03
C LYS A 323 -3.65 12.36 -17.83
N GLU A 324 -3.71 12.81 -16.58
CA GLU A 324 -3.65 14.22 -16.21
C GLU A 324 -2.33 14.51 -15.47
N PRO A 325 -1.25 14.84 -16.20
CA PRO A 325 0.08 15.03 -15.64
C PRO A 325 0.17 16.26 -14.73
N TYR A 326 1.06 16.25 -13.74
CA TYR A 326 1.17 17.39 -12.80
C TYR A 326 1.66 18.66 -13.49
N VAL A 327 2.50 18.51 -14.52
CA VAL A 327 3.03 19.63 -15.31
C VAL A 327 1.96 20.39 -16.10
N ASP A 328 0.76 19.82 -16.24
CA ASP A 328 -0.39 20.42 -16.93
C ASP A 328 -1.59 20.63 -15.98
N HIS A 329 -1.31 20.91 -14.70
CA HIS A 329 -2.35 21.05 -13.66
C HIS A 329 -3.39 22.13 -13.94
N ALA A 330 -3.04 23.14 -14.75
CA ALA A 330 -3.96 24.20 -15.15
C ALA A 330 -5.13 23.71 -16.01
N ASN A 331 -4.97 22.59 -16.73
CA ASN A 331 -5.98 22.02 -17.63
C ASN A 331 -6.72 20.83 -17.02
N TRP A 332 -6.53 20.56 -15.73
CA TRP A 332 -7.15 19.42 -15.07
C TRP A 332 -8.67 19.52 -14.98
N THR A 333 -9.31 18.42 -15.33
CA THR A 333 -10.74 18.21 -15.08
C THR A 333 -10.94 17.52 -13.74
N LEU A 334 -10.23 16.41 -13.50
CA LEU A 334 -10.35 15.55 -12.31
C LEU A 334 -9.11 15.61 -11.41
N GLY A 335 -7.93 15.67 -12.02
CA GLY A 335 -6.60 15.60 -11.43
C GLY A 335 -6.28 14.24 -10.79
N PHE A 336 -4.99 13.93 -10.65
CA PHE A 336 -4.55 12.85 -9.76
C PHE A 336 -4.36 13.38 -8.33
N CYS A 337 -5.43 13.26 -7.53
CA CYS A 337 -5.53 13.84 -6.19
C CYS A 337 -5.47 12.81 -5.05
N LEU A 338 -4.60 11.82 -5.18
CA LEU A 338 -4.40 10.77 -4.17
C LEU A 338 -2.92 10.67 -3.77
N HIS A 339 -2.67 10.33 -2.50
CA HIS A 339 -1.36 9.78 -2.10
C HIS A 339 -1.23 8.36 -2.66
N SER A 340 -0.01 7.93 -2.99
CA SER A 340 0.26 6.58 -3.51
C SER A 340 -0.33 5.49 -2.61
N ASP A 341 -0.18 5.61 -1.29
CA ASP A 341 -0.77 4.69 -0.31
C ASP A 341 -2.29 4.51 -0.47
N TRP A 342 -3.02 5.59 -0.73
CA TRP A 342 -4.48 5.49 -0.93
C TRP A 342 -4.82 4.76 -2.22
N VAL A 343 -4.00 4.89 -3.27
CA VAL A 343 -4.17 4.14 -4.53
C VAL A 343 -4.02 2.65 -4.27
N TRP A 344 -3.03 2.23 -3.49
CA TRP A 344 -2.86 0.82 -3.12
C TRP A 344 -4.04 0.29 -2.31
N GLY A 345 -4.42 1.01 -1.26
CA GLY A 345 -5.61 0.67 -0.47
C GLY A 345 -6.87 0.60 -1.34
N TYR A 346 -7.01 1.49 -2.31
CA TYR A 346 -8.12 1.50 -3.24
C TYR A 346 -8.13 0.26 -4.12
N MET A 347 -7.04 0.04 -4.84
CA MET A 347 -6.93 -1.05 -5.78
C MET A 347 -7.21 -2.39 -5.08
N VAL A 348 -6.58 -2.63 -3.94
CA VAL A 348 -6.68 -3.92 -3.22
C VAL A 348 -8.06 -4.13 -2.60
N ASN A 349 -8.54 -3.17 -1.80
CA ASN A 349 -9.80 -3.34 -1.07
C ASN A 349 -11.02 -3.16 -1.95
N TYR A 350 -11.00 -2.18 -2.86
CA TYR A 350 -12.17 -1.88 -3.68
C TYR A 350 -12.37 -2.97 -4.73
N TYR A 351 -11.34 -3.37 -5.48
CA TYR A 351 -11.47 -4.38 -6.52
C TYR A 351 -11.48 -5.81 -5.98
N ASN A 352 -11.18 -6.04 -4.70
CA ASN A 352 -11.02 -7.36 -4.11
C ASN A 352 -9.90 -8.16 -4.79
N ILE A 353 -8.70 -7.59 -4.89
CA ILE A 353 -7.55 -8.29 -5.52
C ILE A 353 -7.12 -9.48 -4.67
N SER A 354 -7.11 -9.32 -3.35
CA SER A 354 -6.72 -10.36 -2.40
C SER A 354 -7.91 -10.89 -1.62
N VAL A 355 -7.72 -12.04 -0.99
CA VAL A 355 -8.63 -12.57 0.02
C VAL A 355 -8.77 -11.64 1.22
N ALA A 356 -9.85 -11.82 1.97
CA ALA A 356 -10.10 -11.09 3.19
C ALA A 356 -9.10 -11.50 4.29
N MET A 357 -8.28 -10.56 4.77
CA MET A 357 -7.28 -10.82 5.81
C MET A 357 -7.49 -10.02 7.10
N GLY A 358 -8.40 -9.05 7.11
CA GLY A 358 -8.70 -8.28 8.31
C GLY A 358 -9.79 -8.89 9.20
N ARG A 359 -9.99 -8.24 10.35
CA ARG A 359 -11.04 -8.60 11.31
C ARG A 359 -12.42 -8.52 10.65
N ARG A 360 -13.10 -9.67 10.55
CA ARG A 360 -14.52 -9.73 10.15
C ARG A 360 -15.33 -8.93 11.16
N ASN A 361 -15.96 -7.85 10.70
CA ASN A 361 -17.04 -7.21 11.43
C ASN A 361 -18.32 -7.45 10.63
N LYS A 362 -19.40 -7.83 11.30
CA LYS A 362 -20.57 -8.47 10.68
C LYS A 362 -21.24 -7.66 9.54
N ASP A 363 -20.98 -6.35 9.44
CA ASP A 363 -21.73 -5.46 8.55
C ASP A 363 -20.90 -4.57 7.59
N LEU A 364 -19.57 -4.77 7.44
CA LEU A 364 -18.74 -3.88 6.59
C LEU A 364 -17.73 -4.62 5.71
N ILE A 365 -17.43 -4.04 4.54
CA ILE A 365 -16.44 -4.51 3.57
C ILE A 365 -15.18 -4.98 4.30
N VAL A 366 -14.80 -6.23 4.08
CA VAL A 366 -13.68 -6.87 4.78
C VAL A 366 -12.37 -6.28 4.24
N ASP A 367 -11.47 -5.90 5.15
CA ASP A 367 -10.13 -5.45 4.77
C ASP A 367 -9.39 -6.59 4.03
N ARG A 368 -8.99 -6.31 2.79
CA ARG A 368 -8.29 -7.25 1.91
C ARG A 368 -6.81 -6.96 1.81
N LEU A 369 -6.40 -5.70 2.08
CA LEU A 369 -5.01 -5.39 2.36
C LEU A 369 -4.65 -5.88 3.77
N GLY A 370 -3.80 -6.90 3.84
CA GLY A 370 -3.35 -7.49 5.10
C GLY A 370 -2.17 -6.73 5.72
N ALA A 371 -1.97 -6.94 7.01
CA ALA A 371 -0.81 -6.44 7.75
C ALA A 371 0.21 -7.56 7.88
N TYR A 372 1.40 -7.40 7.31
CA TYR A 372 2.47 -8.38 7.46
C TYR A 372 2.86 -8.49 8.93
N ASN A 373 2.89 -9.73 9.45
CA ASN A 373 3.09 -9.99 10.87
C ASN A 373 2.15 -9.14 11.76
N GLN A 374 0.92 -8.90 11.30
CA GLN A 374 -0.10 -8.08 12.00
C GLN A 374 0.32 -6.62 12.31
N SER A 375 1.33 -6.09 11.64
CA SER A 375 1.94 -4.78 11.95
C SER A 375 1.03 -3.60 11.60
N GLU A 376 0.64 -2.80 12.59
CA GLU A 376 -0.25 -1.64 12.43
C GLU A 376 0.30 -0.39 13.13
N ILE A 377 0.27 0.77 12.46
CA ILE A 377 0.89 1.99 12.99
C ILE A 377 0.12 2.56 14.21
N ASN A 378 -1.20 2.43 14.23
CA ASN A 378 -2.08 2.99 15.27
C ASN A 378 -3.07 1.93 15.75
N PRO A 379 -2.59 0.85 16.40
CA PRO A 379 -3.46 -0.23 16.80
C PRO A 379 -4.39 0.27 17.95
N PRO A 380 -5.61 -0.29 18.10
CA PRO A 380 -6.58 0.23 19.07
C PRO A 380 -6.01 0.23 20.51
N TYR A 381 -6.37 1.24 21.31
CA TYR A 381 -5.83 1.45 22.67
C TYR A 381 -6.18 0.31 23.64
N SER A 382 -5.37 -0.74 23.65
CA SER A 382 -5.17 -1.62 24.80
C SER A 382 -3.69 -2.04 24.84
N GLU A 383 -3.16 -2.31 26.02
CA GLU A 383 -1.74 -2.59 26.22
C GLU A 383 -1.28 -3.87 25.51
N ALA A 384 -2.16 -4.89 25.47
CA ALA A 384 -1.97 -6.09 24.65
C ALA A 384 -1.92 -5.79 23.13
N VAL A 385 -2.49 -4.66 22.70
CA VAL A 385 -2.62 -4.27 21.30
C VAL A 385 -1.51 -3.29 20.86
N LEU A 386 -0.84 -2.59 21.79
CA LEU A 386 0.37 -1.82 21.48
C LEU A 386 1.51 -2.73 20.95
N GLN A 387 1.51 -4.00 21.35
CA GLN A 387 2.40 -5.03 20.79
C GLN A 387 2.13 -5.35 19.31
N LEU A 388 1.10 -4.78 18.68
CA LEU A 388 0.81 -4.94 17.25
C LEU A 388 1.56 -3.95 16.35
N ARG A 389 2.36 -3.01 16.89
CA ARG A 389 3.19 -2.15 16.03
C ARG A 389 4.25 -2.97 15.29
N ARG A 390 4.95 -3.89 15.96
CA ARG A 390 5.80 -4.95 15.37
C ARG A 390 6.74 -4.39 14.31
N GLN A 391 6.55 -4.73 13.02
CA GLN A 391 7.44 -4.25 11.97
C GLN A 391 7.40 -2.72 11.86
N CYS A 392 6.28 -2.06 12.19
CA CYS A 392 6.15 -0.61 12.20
C CYS A 392 7.09 0.10 13.21
N ASP A 393 7.71 -0.62 14.15
CA ASP A 393 8.66 -0.05 15.12
C ASP A 393 10.11 0.00 14.61
N PHE A 394 10.44 -0.69 13.51
CA PHE A 394 11.79 -0.70 12.93
C PHE A 394 12.03 0.50 11.98
N ASP A 395 11.61 1.69 12.41
CA ASP A 395 11.41 2.90 11.62
C ASP A 395 12.63 3.85 11.57
N SER A 396 13.82 3.34 11.86
CA SER A 396 15.05 4.12 11.85
C SER A 396 16.27 3.20 11.88
N ASN A 397 17.46 3.74 11.61
CA ASN A 397 18.72 3.01 11.83
C ASN A 397 18.85 2.48 13.28
N GLN A 398 18.39 3.25 14.28
CA GLN A 398 18.52 2.88 15.69
C GLN A 398 17.62 1.72 16.07
N ASN A 399 16.40 1.71 15.54
CA ASN A 399 15.41 0.67 15.85
C ASN A 399 15.59 -0.56 14.94
N CYS A 400 16.06 -0.38 13.71
CA CYS A 400 16.28 -1.46 12.77
C CYS A 400 17.45 -2.37 13.18
N THR A 401 17.12 -3.55 13.70
CA THR A 401 18.07 -4.58 14.13
C THR A 401 17.99 -5.82 13.21
N GLN A 402 18.89 -6.78 13.37
CA GLN A 402 18.89 -8.05 12.62
C GLN A 402 17.59 -8.88 12.81
N LYS A 403 16.87 -8.66 13.92
CA LYS A 403 15.58 -9.31 14.21
C LYS A 403 14.43 -8.76 13.36
N ALA A 404 14.62 -7.61 12.74
CA ALA A 404 13.61 -7.01 11.89
C ALA A 404 13.46 -7.83 10.60
N HIS A 405 12.23 -8.16 10.22
CA HIS A 405 11.97 -8.75 8.91
C HIS A 405 12.11 -7.67 7.83
N MET A 406 11.72 -6.45 8.18
CA MET A 406 11.87 -5.27 7.35
C MET A 406 12.07 -4.04 8.22
N CYS A 407 12.65 -3.00 7.62
CA CYS A 407 12.88 -1.71 8.26
C CYS A 407 12.59 -0.58 7.28
N HIS A 408 12.23 0.60 7.79
CA HIS A 408 12.03 1.79 6.99
C HIS A 408 12.83 2.98 7.56
N TYR A 409 13.06 4.02 6.74
CA TYR A 409 13.96 5.13 7.04
C TYR A 409 15.40 4.70 7.38
N VAL A 410 15.90 3.71 6.62
CA VAL A 410 17.23 3.13 6.80
C VAL A 410 18.21 3.73 5.81
N THR A 411 19.40 4.07 6.29
CA THR A 411 20.47 4.62 5.44
C THR A 411 21.20 3.53 4.64
N PRO A 412 21.82 3.87 3.49
CA PRO A 412 22.59 2.92 2.69
C PRO A 412 23.72 2.24 3.47
N ARG A 413 24.33 2.96 4.43
CA ARG A 413 25.37 2.40 5.31
C ARG A 413 24.79 1.33 6.23
N HIS A 414 23.64 1.61 6.84
CA HIS A 414 23.00 0.68 7.78
C HIS A 414 22.48 -0.58 7.08
N MET A 415 21.93 -0.46 5.87
CA MET A 415 21.56 -1.63 5.04
C MET A 415 22.73 -2.60 4.86
N ARG A 416 23.93 -2.08 4.55
CA ARG A 416 25.14 -2.90 4.39
C ARG A 416 25.61 -3.53 5.70
N LEU A 417 25.47 -2.81 6.83
CA LEU A 417 25.79 -3.37 8.14
C LEU A 417 24.89 -4.55 8.50
N LEU A 418 23.60 -4.44 8.22
CA LEU A 418 22.64 -5.52 8.45
C LEU A 418 22.95 -6.75 7.58
N ALA A 419 23.23 -6.53 6.29
CA ALA A 419 23.54 -7.60 5.35
C ALA A 419 24.82 -8.37 5.74
N ASN A 420 25.87 -7.65 6.13
CA ASN A 420 27.14 -8.25 6.56
C ASN A 420 27.05 -9.02 7.88
N SER A 421 25.98 -8.83 8.64
CA SER A 421 25.79 -9.55 9.89
C SER A 421 24.96 -10.82 9.75
N ASN A 422 24.36 -11.04 8.58
CA ASN A 422 23.52 -12.19 8.27
C ASN A 422 24.25 -13.29 7.46
N GLY A 423 25.47 -13.01 6.99
CA GLY A 423 26.35 -13.98 6.34
C GLY A 423 27.51 -14.33 7.27
#